data_AF-A0A1J8R3S3-F1
#
_entry.id   AF-A0A1J8R3S3-F1
#
_cell.length_a   1.000
_cell.length_b   1.000
_cell.length_c   1.000
_cell.angle_alpha   90.00
_cell.angle_beta   90.00
_cell.angle_gamma   90.00
#
_symmetry.space_group_name_H-M   'P 1'
#
loop_
_entity.id
_entity.type
_entity.pdbx_description
1 polymer ?
#
loop_
_entity_poly.entity_id
_entity_poly.type
_entity_poly.pdbx_seq_one_letter_code
_entity_poly.pdbx_strand_id
1 'polypeptide(L)'
;MNTDFAPINIASLFIDVYVEHEPKQITYTLHVPGLLTLIPAKPITSNTLRPVLSFQNLITFEVLHEYPVNTTLEGIEELAGRWPSLKKLSLNEELLVMSGYPTLDLRALIPFARHSPKLHRLGLFMNASTAKIHSTQELNPFTALSVLSIGTSQAHDQDVVAEFLSQMCPPACELVADITRTTFSSPSCRKLKEALLLKIKRRSNFWRRVRDLLPILVRVRRDEREKSKALQEELEGCSLMAKPTSSLPDRASLGTYHSLSAC
;
A
#
# COMPACT_ATOMS: atom_id res chain seq x y z
N MET A 1 -7.92 10.49 -37.99
CA MET A 1 -6.53 10.12 -38.31
C MET A 1 -6.20 8.91 -37.46
N ASN A 2 -6.24 7.72 -38.06
CA ASN A 2 -5.82 6.47 -37.43
C ASN A 2 -4.30 6.40 -37.55
N THR A 3 -3.59 6.50 -36.43
CA THR A 3 -2.16 6.19 -36.39
C THR A 3 -2.01 4.82 -35.75
N ASP A 4 -1.78 3.81 -36.60
CA ASP A 4 -1.39 2.45 -36.26
C ASP A 4 0.04 2.42 -35.69
N PHE A 5 0.22 3.00 -34.49
CA PHE A 5 1.40 2.69 -33.71
C PHE A 5 1.15 1.34 -33.03
N ALA A 6 2.05 0.37 -33.26
CA ALA A 6 2.09 -0.84 -32.45
C ALA A 6 2.10 -0.42 -30.96
N PRO A 7 1.28 -1.04 -30.10
CA PRO A 7 1.17 -0.62 -28.71
C PRO A 7 2.56 -0.67 -28.07
N ILE A 8 3.10 0.51 -27.73
CA ILE A 8 4.41 0.63 -27.11
C ILE A 8 4.31 -0.03 -25.73
N ASN A 9 4.95 -1.19 -25.60
CA ASN A 9 4.94 -1.96 -24.36
C ASN A 9 5.99 -1.40 -23.40
N ILE A 10 5.66 -0.32 -22.68
CA ILE A 10 6.53 0.25 -21.66
C ILE A 10 6.39 -0.55 -20.37
N ALA A 11 7.46 -1.28 -20.02
CA ALA A 11 7.53 -2.06 -18.79
C ALA A 11 8.10 -1.27 -17.61
N SER A 12 8.85 -0.18 -17.84
CA SER A 12 9.44 0.61 -16.77
C SER A 12 9.46 2.09 -17.14
N LEU A 13 9.06 2.94 -16.20
CA LEU A 13 9.05 4.39 -16.38
C LEU A 13 9.59 5.09 -15.13
N PHE A 14 10.51 6.02 -15.35
CA PHE A 14 11.16 6.79 -14.31
C PHE A 14 10.99 8.27 -14.62
N ILE A 15 10.43 9.03 -13.68
CA ILE A 15 10.31 10.48 -13.76
C ILE A 15 11.29 11.06 -12.76
N ASP A 16 12.42 11.56 -13.25
CA ASP A 16 13.41 12.26 -12.44
C ASP A 16 13.47 13.74 -12.85
N VAL A 17 13.18 14.61 -11.90
CA VAL A 17 13.13 16.06 -12.11
C VAL A 17 14.34 16.75 -11.49
N TYR A 18 15.26 15.98 -10.91
CA TYR A 18 16.56 16.46 -10.46
C TYR A 18 17.53 16.49 -11.64
N VAL A 19 17.46 17.56 -12.44
CA VAL A 19 18.51 17.82 -13.42
C VAL A 19 19.63 18.59 -12.72
N GLU A 20 20.84 18.05 -12.71
CA GLU A 20 22.00 18.67 -12.06
C GLU A 20 22.44 20.00 -12.66
N HIS A 21 21.82 20.48 -13.75
CA HIS A 21 22.24 21.64 -14.51
C HIS A 21 21.09 22.55 -14.96
N GLU A 22 21.45 23.83 -15.16
CA GLU A 22 20.57 25.00 -15.14
C GLU A 22 19.22 24.85 -15.85
N PRO A 23 18.14 25.43 -15.31
CA PRO A 23 16.80 25.08 -15.73
C PRO A 23 16.26 26.20 -16.62
N LYS A 24 16.18 25.99 -17.93
CA LYS A 24 15.26 26.76 -18.77
C LYS A 24 14.60 25.83 -19.78
N GLN A 25 13.33 25.56 -19.47
CA GLN A 25 12.35 24.83 -20.28
C GLN A 25 12.48 23.31 -20.30
N ILE A 26 11.35 22.66 -20.05
CA ILE A 26 11.12 21.23 -20.27
C ILE A 26 11.25 20.98 -21.77
N THR A 27 12.48 20.77 -22.23
CA THR A 27 12.82 20.36 -23.59
C THR A 27 13.89 19.29 -23.44
N TYR A 28 13.72 18.16 -24.12
CA TYR A 28 14.69 17.07 -24.09
C TYR A 28 16.08 17.57 -24.55
N THR A 29 17.11 17.26 -23.74
CA THR A 29 18.59 17.30 -23.95
C THR A 29 19.47 18.57 -23.74
N LEU A 30 20.56 18.34 -22.96
CA LEU A 30 21.97 18.86 -22.93
C LEU A 30 22.43 20.11 -22.10
N HIS A 31 22.72 19.87 -20.80
CA HIS A 31 23.96 20.08 -20.00
C HIS A 31 24.86 21.35 -20.08
N VAL A 32 24.97 22.15 -18.98
CA VAL A 32 26.15 22.97 -18.56
C VAL A 32 26.22 23.18 -17.00
N PRO A 33 27.41 23.12 -16.32
CA PRO A 33 27.53 23.14 -14.84
C PRO A 33 27.71 24.47 -14.10
N GLY A 34 26.96 24.66 -12.99
CA GLY A 34 27.30 25.57 -11.89
C GLY A 34 26.10 26.21 -11.16
N LEU A 35 25.98 26.00 -9.84
CA LEU A 35 24.94 26.47 -8.90
C LEU A 35 23.49 25.99 -9.16
N LEU A 36 22.99 25.15 -8.23
CA LEU A 36 21.58 24.78 -8.14
C LEU A 36 20.75 26.00 -7.70
N THR A 37 20.25 26.77 -8.66
CA THR A 37 19.01 27.53 -8.44
C THR A 37 17.86 26.55 -8.63
N LEU A 38 17.21 26.19 -7.52
CA LEU A 38 15.94 25.44 -7.54
C LEU A 38 14.92 26.31 -8.27
N ILE A 39 14.76 26.12 -9.58
CA ILE A 39 13.57 26.65 -10.25
C ILE A 39 12.43 25.78 -9.78
N PRO A 40 11.37 26.35 -9.17
CA PRO A 40 10.30 25.56 -8.59
C PRO A 40 9.67 24.70 -9.66
N ALA A 41 9.97 23.40 -9.63
CA ALA A 41 9.32 22.45 -10.50
C ALA A 41 7.86 22.38 -10.09
N LYS A 42 6.96 22.55 -11.06
CA LYS A 42 5.52 22.46 -10.82
C LYS A 42 5.22 21.12 -10.12
N PRO A 43 4.50 21.11 -8.96
CA PRO A 43 4.20 19.87 -8.26
C PRO A 43 3.53 18.85 -9.17
N ILE A 44 3.98 17.60 -9.09
CA ILE A 44 3.36 16.48 -9.80
C ILE A 44 1.99 16.24 -9.16
N THR A 45 0.94 16.25 -9.98
CA THR A 45 -0.44 15.99 -9.58
C THR A 45 -0.99 14.72 -10.21
N SER A 46 -2.12 14.19 -9.73
CA SER A 46 -2.81 13.07 -10.40
C SER A 46 -3.08 13.35 -11.89
N ASN A 47 -3.42 14.59 -12.26
CA ASN A 47 -3.59 15.00 -13.66
C ASN A 47 -2.29 14.87 -14.48
N THR A 48 -1.14 15.09 -13.84
CA THR A 48 0.19 14.94 -14.47
C THR A 48 0.52 13.47 -14.71
N LEU A 49 0.07 12.58 -13.83
CA LEU A 49 0.27 11.14 -13.95
C LEU A 49 -0.74 10.45 -14.89
N ARG A 50 -1.88 11.09 -15.17
CA ARG A 50 -2.97 10.51 -15.97
C ARG A 50 -2.54 9.95 -17.33
N PRO A 51 -1.65 10.59 -18.12
CA PRO A 51 -1.19 10.01 -19.39
C PRO A 51 -0.46 8.67 -19.21
N VAL A 52 0.24 8.49 -18.09
CA VAL A 52 1.01 7.27 -17.77
C VAL A 52 0.09 6.08 -17.47
N LEU A 53 -1.16 6.33 -17.07
CA LEU A 53 -2.16 5.29 -16.83
C LEU A 53 -2.54 4.48 -18.08
N SER A 54 -2.11 4.92 -19.26
CA SER A 54 -2.27 4.16 -20.51
C SER A 54 -1.37 2.92 -20.59
N PHE A 55 -0.28 2.87 -19.80
CA PHE A 55 0.67 1.75 -19.80
C PHE A 55 0.23 0.64 -18.84
N GLN A 56 -0.66 -0.25 -19.29
CA GLN A 56 -1.25 -1.31 -18.43
C GLN A 56 -0.25 -2.42 -18.03
N ASN A 57 0.83 -2.58 -18.81
CA ASN A 57 1.87 -3.59 -18.58
C ASN A 57 3.06 -3.07 -17.75
N LEU A 58 2.89 -1.91 -17.10
CA LEU A 58 3.96 -1.31 -16.32
C LEU A 58 4.36 -2.21 -15.14
N ILE A 59 5.66 -2.54 -15.08
CA ILE A 59 6.27 -3.37 -14.04
C ILE A 59 6.93 -2.48 -12.97
N THR A 60 7.55 -1.39 -13.40
CA THR A 60 8.25 -0.46 -12.52
C THR A 60 7.80 0.97 -12.79
N PHE A 61 7.41 1.69 -11.76
CA PHE A 61 7.13 3.12 -11.84
C PHE A 61 7.78 3.88 -10.69
N GLU A 62 8.60 4.87 -11.01
CA GLU A 62 9.31 5.65 -10.00
C GLU A 62 9.23 7.14 -10.32
N VAL A 63 8.86 7.92 -9.30
CA VAL A 63 8.79 9.38 -9.34
C VAL A 63 9.74 9.94 -8.31
N LEU A 64 10.65 10.78 -8.80
CA LEU A 64 11.71 11.42 -8.07
C LEU A 64 11.54 12.93 -8.24
N HIS A 65 11.08 13.60 -7.19
CA HIS A 65 10.72 15.02 -7.24
C HIS A 65 11.06 15.74 -5.92
N GLU A 66 11.23 17.06 -5.95
CA GLU A 66 11.52 17.83 -4.73
C GLU A 66 10.31 17.98 -3.78
N TYR A 67 9.13 18.09 -4.38
CA TYR A 67 7.83 18.21 -3.71
C TYR A 67 7.07 16.88 -3.68
N PRO A 68 6.21 16.65 -2.66
CA PRO A 68 5.31 15.51 -2.63
C PRO A 68 4.47 15.42 -3.92
N VAL A 69 4.19 14.19 -4.36
CA VAL A 69 3.17 13.94 -5.38
C VAL A 69 1.81 14.31 -4.78
N ASN A 70 1.17 15.33 -5.34
CA ASN A 70 -0.14 15.78 -4.90
C ASN A 70 -1.23 14.88 -5.50
N THR A 71 -1.63 13.86 -4.75
CA THR A 71 -2.68 12.92 -5.14
C THR A 71 -3.61 12.62 -3.97
N THR A 72 -4.85 12.21 -4.28
CA THR A 72 -5.85 11.78 -3.31
C THR A 72 -5.91 10.25 -3.22
N LEU A 73 -6.70 9.72 -2.27
CA LEU A 73 -6.93 8.27 -2.17
C LEU A 73 -7.64 7.72 -3.42
N GLU A 74 -8.57 8.48 -4.01
CA GLU A 74 -9.24 8.11 -5.26
C GLU A 74 -8.23 8.05 -6.42
N GLY A 75 -7.28 8.98 -6.47
CA GLY A 75 -6.19 8.93 -7.44
C GLY A 75 -5.30 7.71 -7.25
N ILE A 76 -5.04 7.30 -6.01
CA ILE A 76 -4.30 6.06 -5.72
C ILE A 76 -5.08 4.81 -6.14
N GLU A 77 -6.40 4.78 -5.93
CA GLU A 77 -7.26 3.69 -6.42
C GLU A 77 -7.22 3.59 -7.94
N GLU A 78 -7.29 4.72 -8.65
CA GLU A 78 -7.14 4.75 -10.11
C GLU A 78 -5.77 4.25 -10.56
N LEU A 79 -4.68 4.71 -9.93
CA LEU A 79 -3.31 4.28 -10.24
C LEU A 79 -3.14 2.76 -10.06
N ALA A 80 -3.55 2.24 -8.89
CA ALA A 80 -3.44 0.83 -8.58
C ALA A 80 -4.25 -0.05 -9.54
N GLY A 81 -5.50 0.34 -9.85
CA GLY A 81 -6.38 -0.39 -10.75
C GLY A 81 -5.89 -0.45 -12.20
N ARG A 82 -5.04 0.49 -12.63
CA ARG A 82 -4.47 0.52 -13.99
C ARG A 82 -3.19 -0.28 -14.15
N TRP A 83 -2.53 -0.66 -13.06
CA TRP A 83 -1.24 -1.34 -13.09
C TRP A 83 -1.25 -2.68 -12.33
N PRO A 84 -2.00 -3.69 -12.83
CA PRO A 84 -2.07 -4.99 -12.16
C PRO A 84 -0.76 -5.79 -12.20
N SER A 85 0.12 -5.48 -13.17
CA SER A 85 1.42 -6.13 -13.34
C SER A 85 2.57 -5.48 -12.56
N LEU A 86 2.26 -4.43 -11.79
CA LEU A 86 3.27 -3.62 -11.09
C LEU A 86 4.01 -4.45 -10.04
N LYS A 87 5.34 -4.37 -10.08
CA LYS A 87 6.26 -5.01 -9.12
C LYS A 87 6.99 -4.02 -8.24
N LYS A 88 7.28 -2.82 -8.76
CA LYS A 88 7.97 -1.77 -8.02
C LYS A 88 7.28 -0.42 -8.26
N LEU A 89 6.92 0.24 -7.17
CA LEU A 89 6.36 1.58 -7.17
C LEU A 89 7.13 2.47 -6.20
N SER A 90 7.48 3.68 -6.60
CA SER A 90 7.95 4.76 -5.73
C SER A 90 7.29 6.06 -6.16
N LEU A 91 6.43 6.62 -5.31
CA LEU A 91 5.80 7.93 -5.51
C LEU A 91 6.44 8.96 -4.59
N ASN A 92 7.75 9.14 -4.79
CA ASN A 92 8.52 10.18 -4.15
C ASN A 92 8.48 10.15 -2.60
N GLU A 93 8.79 9.01 -1.99
CA GLU A 93 8.77 8.82 -0.54
C GLU A 93 9.85 9.61 0.22
N GLU A 94 10.93 9.98 -0.47
CA GLU A 94 12.09 10.66 0.08
C GLU A 94 12.14 12.14 -0.34
N LEU A 95 11.41 12.99 0.38
CA LEU A 95 11.28 14.40 0.05
C LEU A 95 12.42 15.24 0.60
N LEU A 96 12.87 16.20 -0.21
CA LEU A 96 13.78 17.26 0.23
C LEU A 96 13.03 18.49 0.74
N VAL A 97 11.87 18.80 0.14
CA VAL A 97 11.04 19.93 0.55
C VAL A 97 9.84 19.45 1.35
N MET A 98 9.95 19.56 2.68
CA MET A 98 8.92 19.11 3.62
C MET A 98 7.92 20.23 4.02
N SER A 99 7.71 21.21 3.15
CA SER A 99 6.70 22.26 3.32
C SER A 99 5.37 21.78 2.71
N GLY A 100 4.55 21.16 3.54
CA GLY A 100 3.28 20.56 3.14
C GLY A 100 2.95 19.36 4.00
N TYR A 101 1.66 19.15 4.25
CA TYR A 101 1.18 17.94 4.90
C TYR A 101 0.90 16.88 3.84
N PRO A 102 1.29 15.61 4.06
CA PRO A 102 0.91 14.54 3.15
C PRO A 102 -0.62 14.50 3.05
N THR A 103 -1.13 14.42 1.82
CA THR A 103 -2.57 14.22 1.57
C THR A 103 -2.97 12.76 1.77
N LEU A 104 -2.03 11.84 1.59
CA LEU A 104 -2.24 10.41 1.75
C LEU A 104 -2.04 9.97 3.20
N ASP A 105 -2.82 8.99 3.62
CA ASP A 105 -2.64 8.25 4.87
C ASP A 105 -2.43 6.75 4.59
N LEU A 106 -2.41 5.94 5.65
CA LEU A 106 -2.20 4.49 5.55
C LEU A 106 -3.21 3.77 4.63
N ARG A 107 -4.39 4.33 4.41
CA ARG A 107 -5.40 3.74 3.50
C ARG A 107 -4.92 3.71 2.06
N ALA A 108 -3.94 4.54 1.69
CA ALA A 108 -3.32 4.52 0.37
C ALA A 108 -2.63 3.18 0.04
N LEU A 109 -2.39 2.32 1.04
CA LEU A 109 -1.84 0.98 0.82
C LEU A 109 -2.88 -0.01 0.29
N ILE A 110 -4.16 0.17 0.64
CA ILE A 110 -5.23 -0.80 0.35
C ILE A 110 -5.43 -1.04 -1.15
N PRO A 111 -5.48 0.00 -2.01
CA PRO A 111 -5.73 -0.23 -3.43
C PRO A 111 -4.62 -1.02 -4.10
N PHE A 112 -3.36 -0.80 -3.70
CA PHE A 112 -2.22 -1.56 -4.24
C PHE A 112 -2.24 -3.03 -3.82
N ALA A 113 -2.63 -3.33 -2.58
CA ALA A 113 -2.78 -4.72 -2.12
C ALA A 113 -3.88 -5.46 -2.91
N ARG A 114 -4.95 -4.74 -3.26
CA ARG A 114 -6.08 -5.28 -4.03
C ARG A 114 -5.73 -5.49 -5.51
N HIS A 115 -5.15 -4.49 -6.15
CA HIS A 115 -5.02 -4.47 -7.62
C HIS A 115 -3.66 -4.93 -8.13
N SER A 116 -2.60 -4.84 -7.32
CA SER A 116 -1.22 -5.14 -7.72
C SER A 116 -0.66 -6.31 -6.91
N PRO A 117 -1.14 -7.55 -7.11
CA PRO A 117 -0.75 -8.72 -6.31
C PRO A 117 0.73 -9.11 -6.49
N LYS A 118 1.39 -8.61 -7.54
CA LYS A 118 2.81 -8.83 -7.82
C LYS A 118 3.70 -7.71 -7.26
N LEU A 119 3.18 -6.80 -6.46
CA LEU A 119 3.95 -5.67 -5.93
C LEU A 119 4.92 -6.15 -4.84
N HIS A 120 6.22 -6.04 -5.11
CA HIS A 120 7.28 -6.43 -4.18
C HIS A 120 7.87 -5.23 -3.44
N ARG A 121 7.91 -4.05 -4.06
CA ARG A 121 8.39 -2.82 -3.42
C ARG A 121 7.40 -1.67 -3.62
N LEU A 122 7.03 -1.03 -2.51
CA LEU A 122 6.16 0.13 -2.49
C LEU A 122 6.83 1.27 -1.72
N GLY A 123 7.00 2.41 -2.36
CA GLY A 123 7.50 3.65 -1.78
C GLY A 123 6.43 4.73 -1.84
N LEU A 124 5.95 5.22 -0.69
CA LEU A 124 4.96 6.29 -0.63
C LEU A 124 5.32 7.32 0.46
N PHE A 125 5.10 8.59 0.16
CA PHE A 125 5.09 9.65 1.16
C PHE A 125 3.68 9.83 1.74
N MET A 126 3.50 9.55 3.03
CA MET A 126 2.19 9.56 3.68
C MET A 126 2.23 10.17 5.10
N ASN A 127 1.05 10.49 5.60
CA ASN A 127 0.79 10.82 6.99
C ASN A 127 0.12 9.62 7.65
N ALA A 128 0.89 8.80 8.36
CA ALA A 128 0.36 7.64 9.06
C ALA A 128 -0.43 8.00 10.34
N SER A 129 -0.52 9.29 10.68
CA SER A 129 -1.10 9.76 11.95
C SER A 129 -2.60 10.05 11.88
N THR A 130 -3.20 10.07 10.69
CA THR A 130 -4.58 10.54 10.47
C THR A 130 -5.55 9.41 10.14
N ALA A 131 -5.06 8.18 10.00
CA ALA A 131 -5.89 7.05 9.61
C ALA A 131 -6.77 6.61 10.78
N LYS A 132 -8.04 7.04 10.77
CA LYS A 132 -9.10 6.41 11.59
C LYS A 132 -9.42 5.05 10.96
N ILE A 133 -8.64 4.04 11.30
CA ILE A 133 -8.88 2.68 10.81
C ILE A 133 -9.97 2.07 11.66
N HIS A 134 -11.13 1.83 11.06
CA HIS A 134 -12.17 1.04 11.70
C HIS A 134 -11.76 -0.43 11.60
N SER A 135 -11.59 -1.08 12.76
CA SER A 135 -11.14 -2.47 12.93
C SER A 135 -12.03 -3.52 12.22
N THR A 136 -13.23 -3.13 11.76
CA THR A 136 -14.24 -4.04 11.17
C THR A 136 -14.09 -4.27 9.67
N GLN A 137 -13.21 -3.56 8.97
CA GLN A 137 -13.05 -3.76 7.53
C GLN A 137 -12.11 -4.94 7.26
N GLU A 138 -12.60 -5.96 6.56
CA GLU A 138 -11.74 -7.02 6.04
C GLU A 138 -10.72 -6.42 5.07
N LEU A 139 -9.46 -6.38 5.50
CA LEU A 139 -8.34 -5.92 4.69
C LEU A 139 -7.70 -7.11 3.98
N ASN A 140 -7.58 -7.02 2.65
CA ASN A 140 -6.79 -7.97 1.87
C ASN A 140 -5.31 -7.59 2.00
N PRO A 141 -4.47 -8.40 2.68
CA PRO A 141 -3.05 -8.11 2.80
C PRO A 141 -2.34 -8.20 1.44
N PHE A 142 -1.18 -7.57 1.36
CA PHE A 142 -0.24 -7.82 0.29
C PHE A 142 0.24 -9.28 0.35
N THR A 143 0.32 -9.92 -0.81
CA THR A 143 0.80 -11.30 -0.94
C THR A 143 2.30 -11.36 -1.24
N ALA A 144 2.82 -10.42 -2.03
CA ALA A 144 4.21 -10.43 -2.53
C ALA A 144 5.09 -9.28 -2.00
N LEU A 145 4.54 -8.36 -1.19
CA LEU A 145 5.27 -7.16 -0.76
C LEU A 145 6.44 -7.55 0.16
N SER A 146 7.66 -7.29 -0.31
CA SER A 146 8.89 -7.55 0.45
C SER A 146 9.47 -6.28 1.07
N VAL A 147 9.20 -5.10 0.49
CA VAL A 147 9.73 -3.82 1.00
C VAL A 147 8.66 -2.74 0.97
N LEU A 148 8.36 -2.18 2.15
CA LEU A 148 7.59 -0.95 2.29
C LEU A 148 8.55 0.19 2.65
N SER A 149 8.81 1.06 1.68
CA SER A 149 9.59 2.29 1.85
C SER A 149 8.65 3.43 2.23
N ILE A 150 8.82 3.92 3.44
CA ILE A 150 8.08 5.07 3.98
C ILE A 150 8.90 6.35 3.87
N GLY A 151 10.18 6.24 3.52
CA GLY A 151 11.11 7.36 3.33
C GLY A 151 11.01 8.38 4.46
N THR A 152 10.48 9.56 4.12
CA THR A 152 10.35 10.70 5.03
C THR A 152 8.94 10.91 5.59
N SER A 153 8.08 9.89 5.52
CA SER A 153 6.69 9.93 5.99
C SER A 153 6.57 10.26 7.49
N GLN A 154 5.40 10.76 7.89
CA GLN A 154 5.10 11.09 9.29
C GLN A 154 4.35 9.94 9.97
N ALA A 155 4.68 9.68 11.23
CA ALA A 155 3.93 8.80 12.12
C ALA A 155 3.95 9.39 13.54
N HIS A 156 2.82 9.38 14.24
CA HIS A 156 2.71 9.85 15.62
C HIS A 156 2.25 8.73 16.57
N ASP A 157 1.24 7.94 16.18
CA ASP A 157 0.75 6.80 16.96
C ASP A 157 1.39 5.50 16.46
N GLN A 158 2.56 5.17 17.01
CA GLN A 158 3.39 4.07 16.52
C GLN A 158 2.70 2.71 16.68
N ASP A 159 1.89 2.55 17.72
CA ASP A 159 1.25 1.27 18.04
C ASP A 159 0.07 1.03 17.09
N VAL A 160 -0.79 2.04 16.86
CA VAL A 160 -1.89 1.95 15.88
C VAL A 160 -1.36 1.77 14.46
N VAL A 161 -0.27 2.46 14.11
CA VAL A 161 0.37 2.30 12.79
C VAL A 161 0.93 0.88 12.63
N ALA A 162 1.61 0.34 13.64
CA ALA A 162 2.14 -1.03 13.60
C ALA A 162 1.01 -2.07 13.54
N GLU A 163 -0.09 -1.83 14.26
CA GLU A 163 -1.29 -2.65 14.21
C GLU A 163 -1.89 -2.67 12.80
N PHE A 164 -2.03 -1.52 12.13
CA PHE A 164 -2.52 -1.48 10.75
C PHE A 164 -1.59 -2.19 9.79
N LEU A 165 -0.29 -1.88 9.85
CA LEU A 165 0.68 -2.46 8.93
C LEU A 165 0.80 -3.97 9.09
N SER A 166 0.61 -4.51 10.30
CA SER A 166 0.56 -5.96 10.49
C SER A 166 -0.68 -6.63 9.89
N GLN A 167 -1.71 -5.88 9.48
CA GLN A 167 -2.86 -6.43 8.74
C GLN A 167 -2.54 -6.51 7.26
N MET A 168 -1.71 -5.59 6.77
CA MET A 168 -1.42 -5.39 5.35
C MET A 168 -0.15 -6.11 4.90
N CYS A 169 0.91 -6.07 5.69
CA CYS A 169 2.24 -6.56 5.31
C CYS A 169 2.39 -8.06 5.57
N PRO A 170 3.00 -8.81 4.63
CA PRO A 170 3.35 -10.21 4.87
C PRO A 170 4.56 -10.33 5.83
N PRO A 171 4.82 -11.52 6.41
CA PRO A 171 5.86 -11.72 7.43
C PRO A 171 7.29 -11.34 7.02
N ALA A 172 7.61 -11.47 5.72
CA ALA A 172 8.93 -11.14 5.18
C ALA A 172 9.07 -9.67 4.75
N CYS A 173 8.03 -8.85 4.95
CA CYS A 173 8.05 -7.46 4.52
C CYS A 173 8.95 -6.61 5.43
N GLU A 174 9.95 -5.98 4.82
CA GLU A 174 10.85 -5.03 5.47
C GLU A 174 10.28 -3.61 5.43
N LEU A 175 10.29 -2.93 6.59
CA LEU A 175 9.92 -1.52 6.70
C LEU A 175 11.15 -0.62 6.67
N VAL A 176 11.34 0.12 5.58
CA VAL A 176 12.49 1.00 5.35
C VAL A 176 12.11 2.46 5.60
N ALA A 177 12.74 3.06 6.61
CA ALA A 177 12.50 4.45 7.08
C ALA A 177 13.67 5.41 6.81
N ASP A 178 14.63 4.93 6.04
CA ASP A 178 15.90 5.59 5.80
C ASP A 178 15.90 6.21 4.40
N ILE A 179 16.63 7.31 4.23
CA ILE A 179 16.81 7.97 2.94
C ILE A 179 17.89 7.21 2.18
N THR A 180 17.48 6.51 1.13
CA THR A 180 18.41 5.81 0.23
C THR A 180 19.01 6.76 -0.81
N ARG A 181 18.35 7.88 -1.11
CA ARG A 181 18.78 8.82 -2.17
C ARG A 181 20.10 9.51 -1.90
N THR A 182 20.47 9.76 -0.64
CA THR A 182 21.77 10.38 -0.32
C THR A 182 22.97 9.50 -0.70
N THR A 183 22.74 8.22 -1.02
CA THR A 183 23.80 7.29 -1.43
C THR A 183 23.97 7.15 -2.94
N PHE A 184 22.94 7.44 -3.75
CA PHE A 184 22.97 7.17 -5.20
C PHE A 184 22.96 8.41 -6.10
N SER A 185 22.43 9.56 -5.65
CA SER A 185 22.47 10.79 -6.46
C SER A 185 23.72 11.61 -6.12
N SER A 186 24.63 11.69 -7.09
CA SER A 186 25.72 12.65 -7.35
C SER A 186 26.38 13.46 -6.21
N PRO A 187 27.69 13.77 -6.30
CA PRO A 187 28.39 14.64 -5.36
C PRO A 187 27.70 15.98 -5.03
N SER A 188 26.79 16.47 -5.87
CA SER A 188 26.02 17.71 -5.67
C SER A 188 24.93 17.62 -4.58
N CYS A 189 24.46 16.43 -4.19
CA CYS A 189 23.49 16.25 -3.09
C CYS A 189 24.11 16.37 -1.68
N ARG A 190 25.42 16.62 -1.56
CA ARG A 190 26.19 16.44 -0.31
C ARG A 190 26.00 17.51 0.78
N LYS A 191 25.10 18.48 0.63
CA LYS A 191 24.78 19.41 1.73
C LYS A 191 23.28 19.63 1.87
N LEU A 192 22.58 18.58 2.32
CA LEU A 192 21.28 18.78 2.96
C LEU A 192 21.47 19.75 4.13
N LYS A 193 20.62 20.78 4.22
CA LYS A 193 20.62 21.70 5.35
C LYS A 193 20.47 20.91 6.65
N GLU A 194 21.24 21.23 7.69
CA GLU A 194 21.20 20.52 8.98
C GLU A 194 19.78 20.43 9.56
N ALA A 195 18.98 21.49 9.41
CA ALA A 195 17.59 21.51 9.83
C ALA A 195 16.73 20.42 9.16
N LEU A 196 16.99 20.14 7.87
CA LEU A 196 16.30 19.09 7.12
C LEU A 196 16.75 17.70 7.60
N LEU A 197 18.05 17.48 7.78
CA LEU A 197 18.59 16.23 8.34
C LEU A 197 18.00 15.93 9.73
N LEU A 198 17.88 16.94 10.58
CA LEU A 198 17.27 16.80 11.90
C LEU A 198 15.79 16.43 11.78
N LYS A 199 15.05 17.01 10.83
CA LYS A 199 13.63 16.69 10.59
C LYS A 199 13.45 15.25 10.09
N ILE A 200 14.31 14.81 9.17
CA ILE A 200 14.35 13.42 8.68
C ILE A 200 14.62 12.47 9.85
N LYS A 201 15.69 12.71 10.61
CA LYS A 201 16.05 11.87 11.77
C LYS A 201 14.91 11.78 12.79
N ARG A 202 14.23 12.90 13.07
CA ARG A 202 13.04 12.91 13.94
C ARG A 202 11.93 12.02 13.39
N ARG A 203 11.61 12.10 12.10
CA ARG A 203 10.58 11.26 11.47
C ARG A 203 10.99 9.78 11.46
N SER A 204 12.23 9.45 11.09
CA SER A 204 12.73 8.07 11.10
C SER A 204 12.73 7.45 12.51
N ASN A 205 12.95 8.24 13.56
CA ASN A 205 12.86 7.75 14.94
C ASN A 205 11.43 7.26 15.29
N PHE A 206 10.38 7.91 14.77
CA PHE A 206 9.01 7.43 15.00
C PHE A 206 8.78 6.06 14.35
N TRP A 207 9.34 5.86 13.16
CA TRP A 207 9.19 4.60 12.44
C TRP A 207 10.07 3.47 12.98
N ARG A 208 11.08 3.75 13.81
CA ARG A 208 11.89 2.69 14.46
C ARG A 208 11.03 1.77 15.33
N ARG A 209 10.19 2.33 16.20
CA ARG A 209 9.29 1.50 17.03
C ARG A 209 8.32 0.69 16.19
N VAL A 210 7.77 1.28 15.12
CA VAL A 210 6.90 0.55 14.18
C VAL A 210 7.64 -0.64 13.56
N ARG A 211 8.89 -0.42 13.13
CA ARG A 211 9.77 -1.45 12.57
C ARG A 211 10.04 -2.57 13.58
N ASP A 212 10.22 -2.23 14.86
CA ASP A 212 10.49 -3.19 15.93
C ASP A 212 9.23 -4.00 16.30
N LEU A 213 8.05 -3.37 16.31
CA LEU A 213 6.77 -4.01 16.67
C LEU A 213 6.19 -4.86 15.54
N LEU A 214 6.36 -4.43 14.29
CA LEU A 214 5.69 -5.03 13.13
C LEU A 214 5.93 -6.55 13.01
N PRO A 215 7.15 -7.10 13.12
CA PRO A 215 7.37 -8.55 13.02
C PRO A 215 6.66 -9.35 14.12
N ILE A 216 6.52 -8.76 15.32
CA ILE A 216 5.84 -9.39 16.45
C ILE A 216 4.34 -9.44 16.16
N LEU A 217 3.75 -8.31 15.75
CA LEU A 217 2.31 -8.23 15.47
C LEU A 217 1.90 -9.07 14.26
N VAL A 218 2.73 -9.12 13.21
CA VAL A 218 2.47 -10.00 12.05
C VAL A 218 2.46 -11.48 12.46
N ARG A 219 3.38 -11.87 13.36
CA ARG A 219 3.39 -13.24 13.91
C ARG A 219 2.12 -13.54 14.70
N VAL A 220 1.75 -12.67 15.64
CA VAL A 220 0.53 -12.82 16.44
C VAL A 220 -0.70 -12.98 15.54
N ARG A 221 -0.85 -12.11 14.54
CA ARG A 221 -1.97 -12.15 13.59
C ARG A 221 -2.04 -13.45 12.79
N ARG A 222 -0.90 -13.99 12.37
CA ARG A 222 -0.86 -15.27 11.66
C ARG A 222 -1.31 -16.38 12.58
N ASP A 223 -0.78 -16.44 13.78
CA ASP A 223 -1.11 -17.49 14.76
C ASP A 223 -2.61 -17.40 15.16
N GLU A 224 -3.16 -16.19 15.26
CA GLU A 224 -4.61 -15.97 15.45
C GLU A 224 -5.44 -16.50 14.27
N ARG A 225 -5.06 -16.18 13.02
CA ARG A 225 -5.74 -16.66 11.82
C ARG A 225 -5.71 -18.19 11.71
N GLU A 226 -4.59 -18.82 12.04
CA GLU A 226 -4.44 -20.27 12.04
C GLU A 226 -5.34 -20.93 13.11
N LYS A 227 -5.38 -20.38 14.33
CA LYS A 227 -6.27 -20.85 15.39
C LYS A 227 -7.74 -20.68 15.04
N SER A 228 -8.13 -19.51 14.51
CA SER A 228 -9.51 -19.26 14.07
C SER A 228 -9.93 -20.22 12.96
N LYS A 229 -9.03 -20.53 12.02
CA LYS A 229 -9.31 -21.50 10.96
C LYS A 229 -9.50 -22.91 11.53
N ALA A 230 -8.63 -23.36 12.44
CA ALA A 230 -8.76 -24.68 13.06
C ALA A 230 -10.09 -24.82 13.84
N LEU A 231 -10.46 -23.80 14.60
CA LEU A 231 -11.74 -23.78 15.33
C LEU A 231 -12.94 -23.82 14.38
N GLN A 232 -12.88 -23.10 13.25
CA GLN A 232 -13.94 -23.12 12.25
C GLN A 232 -14.10 -24.52 11.61
N GLU A 233 -12.99 -25.17 11.29
CA GLU A 233 -12.98 -26.54 10.74
C GLU A 233 -13.53 -27.56 11.74
N GLU A 234 -13.22 -27.43 13.04
CA GLU A 234 -13.78 -28.28 14.10
C GLU A 234 -15.31 -28.10 14.25
N LEU A 235 -15.80 -26.87 14.18
CA LEU A 235 -17.25 -26.58 14.25
C LEU A 235 -18.00 -27.16 13.05
N GLU A 236 -17.43 -27.03 11.84
CA GLU A 236 -18.00 -27.63 10.62
C GLU A 236 -17.98 -29.16 10.68
N GLY A 237 -16.91 -29.76 11.20
CA GLY A 237 -16.80 -31.20 11.43
C GLY A 237 -17.85 -31.74 12.43
N CYS A 238 -18.03 -31.05 13.56
CA CYS A 238 -19.04 -31.42 14.56
C CYS A 238 -20.47 -31.28 14.03
N SER A 239 -20.74 -30.25 13.20
CA SER A 239 -22.05 -30.02 12.59
C SER A 239 -22.46 -31.16 11.65
N LEU A 240 -21.51 -31.74 10.92
CA LEU A 240 -21.77 -32.85 10.00
C LEU A 240 -22.08 -34.18 10.72
N MET A 241 -21.53 -34.39 11.92
CA MET A 241 -21.82 -35.58 12.75
C MET A 241 -23.19 -35.53 13.45
N ALA A 242 -23.80 -34.33 13.53
CA ALA A 242 -25.09 -34.13 14.20
C ALA A 242 -26.31 -34.23 13.26
N LYS A 243 -26.14 -34.62 11.98
CA LYS A 243 -27.30 -34.90 11.10
C LYS A 243 -28.07 -36.12 11.65
N PRO A 244 -29.32 -35.97 12.09
CA PRO A 244 -30.09 -37.09 12.59
C PRO A 244 -30.40 -38.02 11.41
N THR A 245 -29.99 -39.29 11.52
CA THR A 245 -30.53 -40.40 10.74
C THR A 245 -32.00 -40.59 11.14
N SER A 246 -32.89 -39.74 10.62
CA SER A 246 -34.32 -39.97 10.65
C SER A 246 -34.67 -41.03 9.61
N SER A 247 -34.45 -42.29 9.96
CA SER A 247 -35.13 -43.43 9.35
C SER A 247 -35.64 -44.33 10.47
N LEU A 248 -36.69 -43.86 11.16
CA LEU A 248 -37.56 -44.72 11.96
C LEU A 248 -38.78 -45.05 11.09
N PRO A 249 -39.07 -46.34 10.86
CA PRO A 249 -40.15 -46.73 9.98
C PRO A 249 -41.51 -46.53 10.65
N ASP A 250 -42.42 -46.11 9.79
CA ASP A 250 -43.86 -46.08 9.88
C ASP A 250 -44.43 -47.25 10.71
N ARG A 251 -45.13 -46.93 11.82
CA ARG A 251 -45.94 -47.91 12.54
C ARG A 251 -47.41 -47.55 12.34
N ALA A 252 -47.97 -48.15 11.30
CA ALA A 252 -49.37 -48.12 10.98
C ALA A 252 -50.23 -48.76 12.08
N SER A 253 -51.45 -48.23 12.18
CA SER A 253 -52.76 -48.86 12.45
C SER A 253 -53.05 -49.59 13.78
N LEU A 254 -54.11 -49.08 14.46
CA LEU A 254 -55.24 -49.75 15.14
C LEU A 254 -55.74 -48.79 16.25
N GLY A 255 -57.00 -48.35 16.34
CA GLY A 255 -58.22 -48.77 15.69
C GLY A 255 -59.37 -47.80 16.01
N THR A 256 -60.45 -48.05 15.29
CA THR A 256 -61.67 -47.24 15.16
C THR A 256 -62.74 -47.66 16.17
N TYR A 257 -63.67 -46.72 16.47
CA TYR A 257 -65.01 -46.86 17.11
C TYR A 257 -65.09 -47.02 18.64
N HIS A 258 -65.74 -46.07 19.35
CA HIS A 258 -67.20 -46.02 19.46
C HIS A 258 -67.72 -44.70 20.07
N SER A 259 -68.87 -44.27 19.52
CA SER A 259 -69.79 -43.23 19.98
C SER A 259 -70.66 -43.72 21.15
N LEU A 260 -71.13 -42.80 22.02
CA LEU A 260 -72.48 -42.64 22.60
C LEU A 260 -72.37 -41.66 23.80
N SER A 261 -72.90 -40.43 23.69
CA SER A 261 -74.29 -40.00 23.94
C SER A 261 -74.39 -39.30 25.29
N ALA A 262 -74.56 -37.97 25.25
CA ALA A 262 -74.91 -37.14 26.39
C ALA A 262 -76.44 -36.89 26.38
N CYS A 263 -77.05 -37.06 27.56
CA CYS A 263 -78.19 -36.29 28.02
C CYS A 263 -77.68 -35.31 29.07
#